data_AF-A0A1D6LBN2-F1
#
_entry.id   AF-A0A1D6LBN2-F1
#
_cell.length_a   1.000
_cell.length_b   1.000
_cell.length_c   1.000
_cell.angle_alpha   90.00
_cell.angle_beta   90.00
_cell.angle_gamma   90.00
#
_symmetry.space_group_name_H-M   'P 1'
#
loop_
_entity.id
_entity.type
_entity.pdbx_description
1 polymer ?
#
loop_
_entity_poly.entity_id
_entity_poly.type
_entity_poly.pdbx_seq_one_letter_code
_entity_poly.pdbx_strand_id
1 'polypeptide(L)'
;MEEPAAASALEARGDLRSALPFLPVVLRGGALFWPPAAQESLRALALGPDVSRVASGDVLADALTDLRLALALPALPPRAADGLALFFDDLLSRAQARGWFSEVVPNLARLLLRLPTLLEDHYAKAGHGASGLRVMASQDAGVVLLSQELVAALLTCALFCLFPTAGRAQACLPTINFDGLFAPLIHNARQSQEQKVRCLVHYFERVTDSMPTGLVSFERKVLPRRAFSDGVPYPDIHAWVASSAPLCQFT
;
A
#
# COMPACT_ATOMS: atom_id res chain seq x y z
N MET A 1 31.16 -8.71 -29.29
CA MET A 1 29.73 -8.79 -29.65
C MET A 1 29.06 -9.35 -28.41
N GLU A 2 28.70 -8.48 -27.46
CA GLU A 2 27.98 -8.91 -26.26
C GLU A 2 26.59 -9.37 -26.69
N GLU A 3 26.23 -10.60 -26.37
CA GLU A 3 24.85 -11.06 -26.40
C GLU A 3 24.00 -10.16 -25.50
N PRO A 4 22.79 -9.75 -25.92
CA PRO A 4 21.89 -9.06 -25.02
C PRO A 4 21.52 -10.02 -23.89
N ALA A 5 21.86 -9.66 -22.65
CA ALA A 5 21.46 -10.40 -21.46
C ALA A 5 19.94 -10.61 -21.51
N ALA A 6 19.50 -11.87 -21.51
CA ALA A 6 18.09 -12.20 -21.46
C ALA A 6 17.46 -11.52 -20.23
N ALA A 7 16.48 -10.64 -20.45
CA ALA A 7 15.77 -9.98 -19.37
C ALA A 7 15.22 -11.05 -18.41
N SER A 8 15.36 -10.82 -17.10
CA SER A 8 14.83 -11.75 -16.10
C SER A 8 13.34 -11.97 -16.35
N ALA A 9 12.83 -13.18 -16.06
CA ALA A 9 11.42 -13.50 -16.18
C ALA A 9 10.52 -12.48 -15.45
N LEU A 10 11.04 -11.87 -14.38
CA LEU A 10 10.38 -10.80 -13.63
C LEU A 10 10.34 -9.46 -14.40
N GLU A 11 11.45 -9.06 -15.05
CA GLU A 11 11.56 -7.82 -15.84
C GLU A 11 10.65 -7.82 -17.07
N ALA A 12 10.44 -9.00 -17.66
CA ALA A 12 9.55 -9.15 -18.81
C ALA A 12 8.06 -8.96 -18.46
N ARG A 13 7.67 -9.05 -17.19
CA ARG A 13 6.24 -9.06 -16.82
C ARG A 13 5.59 -7.70 -17.03
N GLY A 14 4.46 -7.68 -17.75
CA GLY A 14 3.70 -6.46 -18.00
C GLY A 14 2.97 -5.92 -16.75
N ASP A 15 2.52 -6.82 -15.88
CA ASP A 15 1.86 -6.45 -14.61
C ASP A 15 2.82 -5.68 -13.68
N LEU A 16 4.01 -6.23 -13.40
CA LEU A 16 5.03 -5.55 -12.61
C LEU A 16 5.42 -4.21 -13.23
N ARG A 17 5.67 -4.16 -14.54
CA ARG A 17 6.03 -2.90 -15.23
C ARG A 17 4.99 -1.80 -15.04
N SER A 18 3.70 -2.16 -14.94
CA SER A 18 2.64 -1.19 -14.68
C SER A 18 2.62 -0.68 -13.24
N ALA A 19 2.98 -1.52 -12.26
CA ALA A 19 2.92 -1.21 -10.83
C ALA A 19 4.22 -0.57 -10.30
N LEU A 20 5.37 -1.00 -10.81
CA LEU A 20 6.70 -0.64 -10.32
C LEU A 20 6.96 0.87 -10.17
N PRO A 21 6.53 1.75 -11.11
CA PRO A 21 6.70 3.20 -10.95
C PRO A 21 6.03 3.78 -9.69
N PHE A 22 5.08 3.03 -9.11
CA PHE A 22 4.31 3.42 -7.94
C PHE A 22 4.65 2.60 -6.70
N LEU A 23 5.76 1.84 -6.71
CA LEU A 23 6.25 1.08 -5.56
C LEU A 23 7.56 1.71 -5.03
N PRO A 24 7.86 1.55 -3.72
CA PRO A 24 9.05 2.13 -3.10
C PRO A 24 10.34 1.31 -3.31
N VAL A 25 10.30 0.32 -4.21
CA VAL A 25 11.41 -0.60 -4.50
C VAL A 25 11.92 -0.40 -5.92
N VAL A 26 13.16 -0.77 -6.17
CA VAL A 26 13.81 -0.70 -7.48
C VAL A 26 14.08 -2.11 -8.02
N LEU A 27 13.93 -2.29 -9.32
CA LEU A 27 14.28 -3.53 -10.02
C LEU A 27 15.69 -3.38 -10.62
N ARG A 28 16.62 -4.27 -10.25
CA ARG A 28 17.99 -4.30 -10.78
C ARG A 28 18.45 -5.73 -10.97
N GLY A 29 18.91 -6.08 -12.17
CA GLY A 29 19.44 -7.42 -12.45
C GLY A 29 18.43 -8.53 -12.17
N GLY A 30 17.14 -8.28 -12.44
CA GLY A 30 16.07 -9.25 -12.24
C GLY A 30 15.54 -9.44 -10.82
N ALA A 31 16.00 -8.65 -9.84
CA ALA A 31 15.55 -8.71 -8.45
C ALA A 31 15.13 -7.32 -7.92
N LEU A 32 14.22 -7.31 -6.95
CA LEU A 32 13.68 -6.12 -6.32
C LEU A 32 14.48 -5.79 -5.06
N PHE A 33 14.73 -4.50 -4.83
CA PHE A 33 15.49 -4.02 -3.69
C PHE A 33 14.93 -2.71 -3.14
N TRP A 34 15.15 -2.48 -1.85
CA TRP A 34 15.11 -1.13 -1.31
C TRP A 34 16.36 -0.36 -1.74
N PRO A 35 16.28 0.95 -2.01
CA PRO A 35 17.46 1.80 -2.11
C PRO A 35 18.34 1.66 -0.84
N PRO A 36 19.69 1.61 -0.93
CA PRO A 36 20.55 1.27 0.20
C PRO A 36 20.32 2.12 1.46
N ALA A 37 20.22 3.45 1.32
CA ALA A 37 19.96 4.35 2.44
C ALA A 37 18.60 4.11 3.12
N ALA A 38 17.57 3.81 2.33
CA ALA A 38 16.26 3.45 2.86
C ALA A 38 16.31 2.09 3.57
N GLN A 39 17.05 1.13 3.03
CA GLN A 39 17.21 -0.19 3.63
C GLN A 39 17.93 -0.12 4.98
N GLU A 40 18.97 0.70 5.11
CA GLU A 40 19.67 0.94 6.38
C GLU A 40 18.76 1.53 7.45
N SER A 41 17.97 2.54 7.06
CA SER A 41 16.97 3.17 7.94
C SER A 41 15.93 2.16 8.42
N LEU A 42 15.41 1.31 7.51
CA LEU A 42 14.48 0.23 7.86
C LEU A 42 15.12 -0.82 8.78
N ARG A 43 16.41 -1.16 8.59
CA ARG A 43 17.15 -2.06 9.50
C ARG A 43 17.28 -1.47 10.90
N ALA A 44 17.59 -0.17 11.01
CA ALA A 44 17.66 0.48 12.30
C ALA A 44 16.30 0.42 13.02
N LEU A 45 15.20 0.77 12.34
CA LEU A 45 13.84 0.66 12.88
C LEU A 45 13.50 -0.77 13.32
N ALA A 46 13.87 -1.77 12.52
CA ALA A 46 13.62 -3.18 12.79
C ALA A 46 14.33 -3.71 14.05
N LEU A 47 15.43 -3.09 14.44
CA LEU A 47 16.21 -3.42 15.65
C LEU A 47 15.65 -2.77 16.93
N GLY A 48 14.62 -1.93 16.82
CA GLY A 48 13.95 -1.33 17.97
C GLY A 48 14.40 0.09 18.31
N PRO A 49 13.77 0.69 19.33
CA PRO A 49 14.04 2.06 19.76
C PRO A 49 15.45 2.27 20.32
N ASP A 50 16.09 1.25 20.87
CA ASP A 50 17.47 1.37 21.40
C ASP A 50 18.52 1.66 20.31
N VAL A 51 18.24 1.20 19.08
CA VAL A 51 19.12 1.42 17.91
C VAL A 51 18.61 2.58 17.07
N SER A 52 17.32 2.60 16.73
CA SER A 52 16.74 3.64 15.86
C SER A 52 16.49 4.97 16.56
N ARG A 53 16.43 4.98 17.90
CA ARG A 53 15.98 6.11 18.74
C ARG A 53 14.51 6.51 18.56
N VAL A 54 13.75 5.82 17.72
CA VAL A 54 12.34 6.14 17.46
C VAL A 54 11.46 5.61 18.59
N ALA A 55 11.13 6.48 19.54
CA ALA A 55 10.37 6.15 20.75
C ALA A 55 9.12 7.02 20.98
N SER A 56 8.80 7.91 20.03
CA SER A 56 7.71 8.89 20.09
C SER A 56 7.23 9.26 18.68
N GLY A 57 6.08 9.90 18.58
CA GLY A 57 5.44 10.28 17.32
C GLY A 57 6.20 11.35 16.55
N ASP A 58 6.76 12.34 17.25
CA ASP A 58 7.65 13.35 16.67
C ASP A 58 8.91 12.73 16.04
N VAL A 59 9.62 11.88 16.78
CA VAL A 59 10.84 11.20 16.30
C VAL A 59 10.51 10.20 15.18
N LEU A 60 9.33 9.56 15.22
CA LEU A 60 8.85 8.76 14.10
C LEU A 60 8.63 9.63 12.85
N ALA A 61 8.04 10.81 12.98
CA ALA A 61 7.83 11.72 11.86
C ALA A 61 9.15 12.18 11.22
N ASP A 62 10.18 12.45 12.02
CA ASP A 62 11.53 12.73 11.55
C ASP A 62 12.13 11.53 10.79
N ALA A 63 12.07 10.33 11.38
CA ALA A 63 12.55 9.11 10.74
C ALA A 63 11.83 8.81 9.41
N LEU A 64 10.52 9.05 9.34
CA LEU A 64 9.75 8.91 8.09
C LEU A 64 10.12 9.99 7.06
N THR A 65 10.46 11.20 7.50
CA THR A 65 10.98 12.26 6.63
C THR A 65 12.30 11.83 5.99
N ASP A 66 13.25 11.36 6.79
CA ASP A 66 14.55 10.88 6.32
C ASP A 66 14.40 9.68 5.37
N LEU A 67 13.52 8.74 5.71
CA LEU A 67 13.24 7.57 4.88
C LEU A 67 12.63 7.97 3.53
N ARG A 68 11.75 8.97 3.49
CA ARG A 68 11.19 9.52 2.25
C ARG A 68 12.27 10.21 1.41
N LEU A 69 13.15 11.00 2.02
CA LEU A 69 14.27 11.63 1.33
C LEU A 69 15.23 10.59 0.73
N ALA A 70 15.50 9.49 1.45
CA ALA A 70 16.31 8.37 0.97
C ALA A 70 15.70 7.64 -0.24
N LEU A 71 14.37 7.74 -0.43
CA LEU A 71 13.64 7.25 -1.60
C LEU A 71 13.51 8.30 -2.72
N ALA A 72 14.18 9.45 -2.60
CA ALA A 72 14.03 10.60 -3.48
C ALA A 72 12.57 11.12 -3.55
N LEU A 73 11.82 10.99 -2.45
CA LEU A 73 10.49 11.55 -2.29
C LEU A 73 10.56 12.89 -1.56
N PRO A 74 9.57 13.79 -1.73
CA PRO A 74 9.47 14.98 -0.90
C PRO A 74 9.39 14.62 0.58
N ALA A 75 9.91 15.49 1.45
CA ALA A 75 9.75 15.40 2.90
C ALA A 75 8.29 15.13 3.32
N LEU A 76 8.10 14.54 4.50
CA LEU A 76 6.75 14.36 5.04
C LEU A 76 6.08 15.75 5.19
N PRO A 77 4.82 15.94 4.76
CA PRO A 77 4.16 17.21 4.94
C PRO A 77 4.12 17.61 6.43
N PRO A 78 4.45 18.86 6.81
CA PRO A 78 4.53 19.25 8.22
C PRO A 78 3.26 18.93 9.02
N ARG A 79 2.08 19.15 8.42
CA ARG A 79 0.81 18.81 9.07
C ARG A 79 0.65 17.33 9.37
N ALA A 80 1.18 16.46 8.52
CA ALA A 80 1.15 15.02 8.75
C ALA A 80 2.14 14.62 9.85
N ALA A 81 3.32 15.25 9.89
CA ALA A 81 4.29 15.09 10.97
C ALA A 81 3.70 15.50 12.33
N ASP A 82 3.11 16.70 12.40
CA ASP A 82 2.44 17.20 13.61
C ASP A 82 1.28 16.29 14.02
N GLY A 83 0.53 15.74 13.04
CA GLY A 83 -0.56 14.81 13.29
C GLY A 83 -0.11 13.45 13.83
N LEU A 84 1.07 12.96 13.40
CA LEU A 84 1.70 11.75 13.95
C LEU A 84 2.13 11.99 15.41
N ALA A 85 2.83 13.10 15.67
CA ALA A 85 3.24 13.49 17.01
C ALA A 85 2.03 13.59 17.95
N LEU A 86 1.02 14.39 17.58
CA LEU A 86 -0.22 14.53 18.35
C LEU A 86 -0.88 13.18 18.63
N PHE A 87 -0.99 12.29 17.64
CA PHE A 87 -1.67 11.02 17.84
C PHE A 87 -0.93 10.10 18.82
N PHE A 88 0.38 9.89 18.59
CA PHE A 88 1.14 8.92 19.37
C PHE A 88 1.58 9.46 20.73
N ASP A 89 1.84 10.76 20.84
CA ASP A 89 2.39 11.37 22.05
C ASP A 89 1.28 11.87 22.99
N ASP A 90 0.15 12.37 22.44
CA ASP A 90 -0.92 12.97 23.25
C ASP A 90 -2.24 12.18 23.26
N LEU A 91 -2.63 11.52 22.16
CA LEU A 91 -3.94 10.84 22.06
C LEU A 91 -3.91 9.37 22.49
N LEU A 92 -2.78 8.69 22.36
CA LEU A 92 -2.61 7.35 22.93
C LEU A 92 -2.22 7.40 24.39
N SER A 93 -2.63 6.39 25.17
CA SER A 93 -2.09 6.24 26.52
C SER A 93 -0.60 5.91 26.46
N ARG A 94 0.16 6.33 27.47
CA ARG A 94 1.61 6.08 27.56
C ARG A 94 1.98 4.60 27.44
N ALA A 95 1.13 3.70 27.91
CA ALA A 95 1.34 2.25 27.80
C ALA A 95 1.16 1.77 26.35
N GLN A 96 0.11 2.24 25.66
CA GLN A 96 -0.13 1.93 24.24
C GLN A 96 0.98 2.49 23.34
N ALA A 97 1.35 3.76 23.52
CA ALA A 97 2.43 4.38 22.77
C ALA A 97 3.75 3.60 22.96
N ARG A 98 4.10 3.23 24.19
CA ARG A 98 5.30 2.43 24.47
C ARG A 98 5.26 1.09 23.73
N GLY A 99 4.16 0.35 23.81
CA GLY A 99 4.03 -0.94 23.10
C GLY A 99 4.09 -0.77 21.58
N TRP A 100 3.52 0.31 21.05
CA TRP A 100 3.62 0.64 19.63
C TRP A 100 5.06 0.82 19.17
N PHE A 101 5.85 1.63 19.89
CA PHE A 101 7.24 1.89 19.49
C PHE A 101 8.21 0.76 19.83
N SER A 102 7.96 -0.03 20.88
CA SER A 102 8.85 -1.15 21.25
C SER A 102 8.59 -2.41 20.42
N GLU A 103 7.35 -2.68 20.03
CA GLU A 103 6.98 -3.93 19.35
C GLU A 103 6.49 -3.68 17.91
N VAL A 104 5.50 -2.80 17.74
CA VAL A 104 4.77 -2.68 16.46
C VAL A 104 5.64 -2.06 15.38
N VAL A 105 6.23 -0.88 15.60
CA VAL A 105 7.09 -0.20 14.61
C VAL A 105 8.26 -1.09 14.15
N PRO A 106 8.99 -1.77 15.04
CA PRO A 106 10.05 -2.70 14.63
C PRO A 106 9.53 -3.89 13.82
N ASN A 107 8.39 -4.48 14.20
CA ASN A 107 7.77 -5.57 13.45
C ASN A 107 7.32 -5.12 12.05
N LEU A 108 6.75 -3.91 11.92
CA LEU A 108 6.39 -3.30 10.65
C LEU A 108 7.63 -3.06 9.77
N ALA A 109 8.73 -2.57 10.34
CA ALA A 109 9.99 -2.40 9.61
C ALA A 109 10.57 -3.75 9.13
N ARG A 110 10.48 -4.82 9.93
CA ARG A 110 10.85 -6.17 9.50
C ARG A 110 9.98 -6.69 8.36
N LEU A 111 8.68 -6.38 8.38
CA LEU A 111 7.78 -6.68 7.27
C LEU A 111 8.18 -5.92 5.99
N LEU A 112 8.52 -4.63 6.10
CA LEU A 112 9.00 -3.85 4.97
C LEU A 112 10.32 -4.38 4.40
N LEU A 113 11.25 -4.83 5.23
CA LEU A 113 12.50 -5.47 4.78
C LEU A 113 12.23 -6.74 3.94
N ARG A 114 11.10 -7.42 4.16
CA ARG A 114 10.65 -8.58 3.37
C ARG A 114 9.84 -8.21 2.13
N LEU A 115 9.44 -6.95 1.96
CA LEU A 115 8.62 -6.49 0.83
C LEU A 115 9.20 -6.91 -0.55
N PRO A 116 10.51 -6.77 -0.83
CA PRO A 116 11.02 -7.17 -2.14
C PRO A 116 10.82 -8.66 -2.42
N THR A 117 11.17 -9.52 -1.46
CA THR A 117 10.95 -10.97 -1.57
C THR A 117 9.48 -11.34 -1.65
N LEU A 118 8.60 -10.63 -0.92
CA LEU A 118 7.15 -10.85 -0.98
C LEU A 118 6.58 -10.51 -2.37
N LEU A 119 7.09 -9.45 -3.01
CA LEU A 119 6.71 -9.09 -4.37
C LEU A 119 7.23 -10.12 -5.38
N GLU A 120 8.48 -10.55 -5.28
CA GLU A 120 9.07 -11.58 -6.15
C GLU A 120 8.30 -12.90 -6.08
N ASP A 121 8.03 -13.39 -4.86
CA ASP A 121 7.22 -14.57 -4.62
C ASP A 121 5.81 -14.43 -5.19
N HIS A 122 5.22 -13.24 -5.05
CA HIS A 122 3.90 -12.94 -5.59
C HIS A 122 3.88 -13.05 -7.12
N TYR A 123 4.85 -12.45 -7.81
CA TYR A 123 4.93 -12.56 -9.27
C TYR A 123 5.34 -13.96 -9.74
N ALA A 124 6.12 -14.71 -8.96
CA ALA A 124 6.45 -16.09 -9.27
C ALA A 124 5.20 -17.00 -9.21
N LYS A 125 4.31 -16.77 -8.24
CA LYS A 125 3.05 -17.51 -8.05
C LYS A 125 1.93 -17.03 -8.96
N ALA A 126 1.94 -15.76 -9.36
CA ALA A 126 0.96 -15.19 -10.26
C ALA A 126 1.13 -15.80 -11.67
N GLY A 127 0.16 -16.65 -12.06
CA GLY A 127 0.07 -17.20 -13.42
C GLY A 127 0.24 -16.10 -14.47
N HIS A 128 0.85 -16.44 -15.61
CA HIS A 128 1.24 -15.48 -16.64
C HIS A 128 0.09 -14.53 -17.02
N GLY A 129 0.14 -13.29 -16.50
CA GLY A 129 -0.59 -12.14 -17.03
C GLY A 129 -1.95 -11.77 -16.44
N ALA A 130 -2.51 -12.47 -15.44
CA ALA A 130 -3.90 -12.19 -15.03
C ALA A 130 -4.16 -11.90 -13.54
N SER A 131 -3.24 -12.19 -12.62
CA SER A 131 -3.48 -12.00 -11.16
C SER A 131 -2.37 -11.29 -10.39
N GLY A 132 -1.27 -10.93 -11.06
CA GLY A 132 -0.17 -10.18 -10.46
C GLY A 132 -0.56 -8.75 -10.07
N LEU A 133 0.23 -8.12 -9.20
CA LEU A 133 -0.04 -6.74 -8.79
C LEU A 133 0.16 -5.84 -10.01
N ARG A 134 -0.88 -5.12 -10.41
CA ARG A 134 -0.86 -4.25 -11.59
C ARG A 134 -1.74 -3.03 -11.39
N VAL A 135 -1.48 -2.00 -12.18
CA VAL A 135 -2.42 -0.89 -12.31
C VAL A 135 -3.57 -1.34 -13.21
N MET A 136 -4.79 -1.32 -12.67
CA MET A 136 -6.02 -1.58 -13.41
C MET A 136 -6.59 -0.25 -13.90
N ALA A 137 -6.20 0.17 -15.10
CA ALA A 137 -6.56 1.47 -15.67
C ALA A 137 -8.06 1.60 -15.98
N SER A 138 -8.50 2.78 -16.40
CA SER A 138 -9.88 2.95 -16.87
C SER A 138 -10.21 1.97 -18.00
N GLN A 139 -11.36 1.31 -17.91
CA GLN A 139 -11.81 0.28 -18.85
C GLN A 139 -10.93 -1.00 -18.91
N ASP A 140 -9.97 -1.18 -17.99
CA ASP A 140 -9.16 -2.39 -17.89
C ASP A 140 -9.76 -3.34 -16.85
N ALA A 141 -10.53 -4.32 -17.32
CA ALA A 141 -11.11 -5.35 -16.46
C ALA A 141 -10.04 -6.34 -15.98
N GLY A 142 -10.26 -6.94 -14.81
CA GLY A 142 -9.45 -8.07 -14.37
C GLY A 142 -9.51 -8.30 -12.87
N VAL A 143 -8.59 -9.12 -12.38
CA VAL A 143 -8.46 -9.47 -10.96
C VAL A 143 -7.02 -9.36 -10.52
N VAL A 144 -6.79 -9.00 -9.27
CA VAL A 144 -5.50 -9.08 -8.59
C VAL A 144 -5.70 -9.88 -7.32
N LEU A 145 -4.88 -10.90 -7.10
CA LEU A 145 -4.98 -11.77 -5.93
C LEU A 145 -3.72 -11.63 -5.07
N LEU A 146 -3.84 -11.03 -3.90
CA LEU A 146 -2.71 -10.75 -3.02
C LEU A 146 -2.78 -11.63 -1.77
N SER A 147 -1.63 -12.05 -1.24
CA SER A 147 -1.59 -12.58 0.13
C SER A 147 -1.89 -11.46 1.14
N GLN A 148 -2.52 -11.80 2.26
CA GLN A 148 -2.76 -10.83 3.33
C GLN A 148 -1.45 -10.27 3.90
N GLU A 149 -0.36 -11.05 3.89
CA GLU A 149 0.98 -10.59 4.25
C GLU A 149 1.50 -9.50 3.28
N LEU A 150 1.33 -9.68 1.96
CA LEU A 150 1.71 -8.64 0.99
C LEU A 150 0.82 -7.40 1.13
N VAL A 151 -0.48 -7.57 1.40
CA VAL A 151 -1.38 -6.45 1.71
C VAL A 151 -0.92 -5.70 2.95
N ALA A 152 -0.52 -6.41 4.02
CA ALA A 152 0.01 -5.78 5.23
C ALA A 152 1.32 -5.01 4.95
N ALA A 153 2.23 -5.56 4.13
CA ALA A 153 3.46 -4.88 3.74
C ALA A 153 3.16 -3.59 2.92
N LEU A 154 2.25 -3.66 1.95
CA LEU A 154 1.81 -2.51 1.16
C LEU A 154 1.11 -1.44 2.02
N LEU A 155 0.25 -1.84 2.95
CA LEU A 155 -0.37 -0.91 3.90
C LEU A 155 0.64 -0.31 4.86
N THR A 156 1.69 -1.04 5.23
CA THR A 156 2.80 -0.49 6.02
C THR A 156 3.55 0.58 5.24
N CYS A 157 3.77 0.38 3.92
CA CYS A 157 4.29 1.45 3.06
C CYS A 157 3.36 2.67 3.05
N ALA A 158 2.04 2.49 3.04
CA ALA A 158 1.09 3.60 3.12
C ALA A 158 1.15 4.35 4.45
N LEU A 159 1.21 3.62 5.58
CA LEU A 159 1.37 4.19 6.92
C LEU A 159 2.64 5.02 7.03
N PHE A 160 3.77 4.48 6.56
CA PHE A 160 5.07 5.17 6.56
C PHE A 160 5.20 6.21 5.44
N CYS A 161 4.13 6.37 4.64
CA CYS A 161 4.09 7.29 3.51
C CYS A 161 5.23 7.06 2.50
N LEU A 162 5.50 5.81 2.10
CA LEU A 162 6.63 5.47 1.25
C LEU A 162 6.28 5.36 -0.23
N PHE A 163 5.01 5.39 -0.62
CA PHE A 163 4.65 5.29 -2.03
C PHE A 163 5.04 6.54 -2.81
N PRO A 164 5.67 6.39 -3.99
CA PRO A 164 5.87 7.50 -4.92
C PRO A 164 4.56 8.18 -5.30
N THR A 165 4.53 9.51 -5.27
CA THR A 165 3.35 10.31 -5.61
C THR A 165 3.40 10.89 -7.02
N ALA A 166 4.60 10.96 -7.63
CA ALA A 166 4.78 11.41 -9.00
C ALA A 166 4.04 10.49 -10.00
N GLY A 167 3.42 11.07 -11.04
CA GLY A 167 2.72 10.31 -12.08
C GLY A 167 1.34 9.76 -11.69
N ARG A 168 1.00 9.71 -10.38
CA ARG A 168 -0.29 9.14 -9.93
C ARG A 168 -1.49 9.93 -10.43
N ALA A 169 -1.42 11.26 -10.39
CA ALA A 169 -2.50 12.13 -10.86
C ALA A 169 -2.75 11.95 -12.37
N GLN A 170 -1.67 11.86 -13.16
CA GLN A 170 -1.72 11.61 -14.60
C GLN A 170 -2.33 10.23 -14.91
N ALA A 171 -2.05 9.23 -14.08
CA ALA A 171 -2.64 7.90 -14.16
C ALA A 171 -4.02 7.78 -13.50
N CYS A 172 -4.60 8.89 -13.02
CA CYS A 172 -5.88 8.93 -12.28
C CYS A 172 -5.94 7.96 -11.08
N LEU A 173 -4.80 7.74 -10.41
CA LEU A 173 -4.70 6.87 -9.25
C LEU A 173 -5.06 7.63 -7.96
N PRO A 174 -5.79 7.01 -7.01
CA PRO A 174 -6.07 7.63 -5.73
C PRO A 174 -4.79 7.83 -4.91
N THR A 175 -4.86 8.74 -3.95
CA THR A 175 -3.85 8.86 -2.89
C THR A 175 -3.84 7.57 -2.07
N ILE A 176 -2.65 7.15 -1.65
CA ILE A 176 -2.45 5.89 -0.93
C ILE A 176 -1.69 6.07 0.38
N ASN A 177 -0.79 7.05 0.45
CA ASN A 177 -0.07 7.39 1.68
C ASN A 177 -1.02 7.98 2.74
N PHE A 178 -0.72 7.75 4.01
CA PHE A 178 -1.57 8.13 5.13
C PHE A 178 -1.30 9.55 5.64
N ASP A 179 -0.54 10.37 4.91
CA ASP A 179 -0.34 11.78 5.25
C ASP A 179 -1.69 12.53 5.36
N GLY A 180 -2.63 12.24 4.46
CA GLY A 180 -4.01 12.77 4.52
C GLY A 180 -4.88 12.20 5.65
N LEU A 181 -4.43 11.15 6.35
CA LEU A 181 -5.11 10.58 7.52
C LEU A 181 -4.70 11.32 8.80
N PHE A 182 -3.41 11.62 8.96
CA PHE A 182 -2.87 12.29 10.16
C PHE A 182 -3.00 13.81 10.08
N ALA A 183 -2.82 14.42 8.91
CA ALA A 183 -2.87 15.88 8.76
C ALA A 183 -4.18 16.56 9.23
N PRO A 184 -5.37 15.94 9.16
CA PRO A 184 -6.60 16.54 9.68
C PRO A 184 -6.69 16.60 11.22
N LEU A 185 -5.85 15.86 11.95
CA LEU A 185 -5.92 15.80 13.42
C LEU A 185 -5.61 17.15 14.09
N ILE A 186 -4.69 17.95 13.53
CA ILE A 186 -4.19 19.19 14.16
C ILE A 186 -5.17 20.38 14.16
N HIS A 187 -6.19 20.39 13.31
CA HIS A 187 -7.06 21.57 13.14
C HIS A 187 -8.55 21.28 13.30
N ASN A 188 -8.98 20.06 13.01
CA ASN A 188 -10.38 19.65 13.05
C ASN A 188 -10.44 18.17 13.44
N ALA A 189 -9.92 17.83 14.63
CA ALA A 189 -10.05 16.50 15.23
C ALA A 189 -11.52 16.18 15.49
N ARG A 190 -12.28 15.94 14.41
CA ARG A 190 -13.56 15.27 14.51
C ARG A 190 -13.24 13.94 15.18
N GLN A 191 -13.99 13.60 16.22
CA GLN A 191 -13.87 12.31 16.91
C GLN A 191 -13.81 11.15 15.91
N SER A 192 -14.53 11.26 14.79
CA SER A 192 -14.48 10.29 13.67
C SER A 192 -13.09 10.08 13.06
N GLN A 193 -12.24 11.12 12.95
CA GLN A 193 -10.89 10.97 12.40
C GLN A 193 -9.96 10.27 13.38
N GLU A 194 -10.00 10.62 14.66
CA GLU A 194 -9.23 9.89 15.68
C GLU A 194 -9.61 8.41 15.68
N GLN A 195 -10.91 8.09 15.65
CA GLN A 195 -11.36 6.69 15.64
C GLN A 195 -10.93 5.93 14.37
N LYS A 196 -10.82 6.61 13.22
CA LYS A 196 -10.26 6.00 12.00
C LYS A 196 -8.77 5.67 12.17
N VAL A 197 -7.99 6.59 12.74
CA VAL A 197 -6.57 6.35 13.01
C VAL A 197 -6.41 5.20 14.01
N ARG A 198 -7.17 5.20 15.12
CA ARG A 198 -7.17 4.09 16.09
C ARG A 198 -7.49 2.74 15.44
N CYS A 199 -8.49 2.69 14.56
CA CYS A 199 -8.85 1.47 13.83
C CYS A 199 -7.69 0.94 12.99
N LEU A 200 -7.00 1.84 12.26
CA LEU A 200 -5.85 1.46 11.42
C LEU A 200 -4.63 1.05 12.25
N VAL A 201 -4.34 1.77 13.33
CA VAL A 201 -3.28 1.42 14.29
C VAL A 201 -3.55 0.03 14.88
N HIS A 202 -4.80 -0.25 15.27
CA HIS A 202 -5.18 -1.57 15.75
C HIS A 202 -5.04 -2.68 14.70
N TYR A 203 -5.31 -2.40 13.42
CA TYR A 203 -5.00 -3.33 12.34
C TYR A 203 -3.50 -3.68 12.30
N PHE A 204 -2.62 -2.69 12.43
CA PHE A 204 -1.18 -2.91 12.43
C PHE A 204 -0.70 -3.70 13.66
N GLU A 205 -1.23 -3.41 14.85
CA GLU A 205 -1.00 -4.23 16.04
C GLU A 205 -1.32 -5.70 15.76
N ARG A 206 -2.50 -5.99 15.22
CA ARG A 206 -2.97 -7.36 14.95
C ARG A 206 -2.11 -8.09 13.92
N VAL A 207 -1.73 -7.46 12.81
CA VAL A 207 -0.92 -8.14 11.78
C VAL A 207 0.54 -8.34 12.23
N THR A 208 1.03 -7.52 13.16
CA THR A 208 2.37 -7.71 13.75
C THR A 208 2.39 -8.77 14.85
N ASP A 209 1.28 -8.95 15.57
CA ASP A 209 1.12 -10.00 16.59
C ASP A 209 0.88 -11.38 15.95
N SER A 210 -0.07 -11.45 15.01
CA SER A 210 -0.42 -12.68 14.30
C SER A 210 -0.74 -12.40 12.84
N MET A 211 0.27 -12.56 11.98
CA MET A 211 0.14 -12.33 10.53
C MET A 211 -0.90 -13.26 9.90
N PRO A 212 -1.96 -12.73 9.27
CA PRO A 212 -2.96 -13.56 8.60
C PRO A 212 -2.40 -14.15 7.28
N THR A 213 -2.82 -15.37 6.95
CA THR A 213 -2.25 -16.19 5.84
C THR A 213 -3.16 -16.38 4.64
N GLY A 214 -4.34 -15.75 4.64
CA GLY A 214 -5.31 -15.84 3.56
C GLY A 214 -4.94 -15.01 2.33
N LEU A 215 -5.84 -15.04 1.35
CA LEU A 215 -5.73 -14.30 0.09
C LEU A 215 -6.87 -13.28 -0.03
N VAL A 216 -6.59 -12.16 -0.71
CA VAL A 216 -7.55 -11.10 -0.99
C VAL A 216 -7.58 -10.84 -2.49
N SER A 217 -8.77 -10.95 -3.09
CA SER A 217 -8.99 -10.65 -4.51
C SER A 217 -9.59 -9.26 -4.69
N PHE A 218 -8.97 -8.44 -5.55
CA PHE A 218 -9.50 -7.16 -6.02
C PHE A 218 -9.90 -7.32 -7.47
N GLU A 219 -11.18 -7.11 -7.79
CA GLU A 219 -11.71 -7.27 -9.15
C GLU A 219 -12.26 -5.94 -9.68
N ARG A 220 -11.81 -5.53 -10.87
CA ARG A 220 -12.40 -4.43 -11.62
C ARG A 220 -13.28 -5.01 -12.72
N LYS A 221 -14.60 -4.86 -12.57
CA LYS A 221 -15.59 -5.25 -13.59
C LYS A 221 -15.88 -4.07 -14.51
N VAL A 222 -15.83 -4.31 -15.82
CA VAL A 222 -16.17 -3.33 -16.85
C VAL A 222 -17.31 -3.90 -17.68
N LEU A 223 -18.45 -3.23 -17.68
CA LEU A 223 -19.59 -3.60 -18.52
C LEU A 223 -19.36 -3.05 -19.93
N PRO A 224 -19.24 -3.89 -20.97
CA PRO A 224 -18.97 -3.43 -22.32
C PRO A 224 -20.19 -2.67 -22.86
N ARG A 225 -19.96 -1.58 -23.60
CA ARG A 225 -21.07 -0.80 -24.20
C ARG A 225 -21.79 -1.53 -25.34
N ARG A 226 -21.14 -2.53 -25.93
CA ARG A 226 -21.71 -3.37 -26.99
C ARG A 226 -21.52 -4.82 -26.60
N ALA A 227 -22.50 -5.66 -26.92
CA ALA A 227 -22.37 -7.10 -26.74
C ALA A 227 -21.22 -7.59 -27.64
N PHE A 228 -20.13 -8.02 -27.01
CA PHE A 228 -19.24 -9.01 -27.61
C PHE A 228 -19.67 -10.38 -27.08
N SER A 229 -19.38 -11.43 -27.84
CA SER A 229 -20.06 -12.74 -27.90
C SER A 229 -20.56 -13.38 -26.60
N ASP A 230 -20.04 -13.04 -25.42
CA ASP A 230 -20.33 -13.74 -24.17
C ASP A 230 -20.56 -12.83 -22.93
N GLY A 231 -20.68 -11.50 -23.10
CA GLY A 231 -20.82 -10.55 -21.98
C GLY A 231 -22.16 -9.82 -21.90
N VAL A 232 -22.66 -9.55 -20.68
CA VAL A 232 -23.82 -8.66 -20.46
C VAL A 232 -23.42 -7.22 -20.80
N PRO A 233 -23.95 -6.61 -21.88
CA PRO A 233 -23.61 -5.25 -22.22
C PRO A 233 -24.24 -4.27 -21.23
N TYR A 234 -23.67 -3.07 -21.16
CA TYR A 234 -24.30 -1.95 -20.48
C TYR A 234 -25.68 -1.68 -21.10
N PRO A 235 -26.80 -1.80 -20.36
CA PRO A 235 -28.12 -1.65 -20.95
C PRO A 235 -28.37 -0.19 -21.31
N ASP A 236 -28.85 0.05 -22.53
CA ASP A 236 -29.31 1.37 -22.92
C ASP A 236 -30.72 1.67 -22.37
N ILE A 237 -31.19 2.89 -22.57
CA ILE A 237 -32.50 3.31 -22.06
C ILE A 237 -33.65 2.46 -22.61
N HIS A 238 -33.54 1.98 -23.85
CA HIS A 238 -34.56 1.14 -24.46
C HIS A 238 -34.57 -0.26 -23.84
N ALA A 239 -33.40 -0.82 -23.55
CA ALA A 239 -33.26 -2.08 -22.84
C ALA A 239 -33.86 -2.01 -21.41
N TRP A 240 -33.68 -0.89 -20.71
CA TRP A 240 -34.32 -0.68 -19.41
C TRP A 240 -35.84 -0.57 -19.51
N VAL A 241 -36.36 0.18 -20.48
CA VAL A 241 -37.81 0.35 -20.69
C VAL A 241 -38.48 -0.96 -21.12
N ALA A 242 -37.80 -1.78 -21.92
CA ALA A 242 -38.30 -3.07 -22.38
C ALA A 242 -38.11 -4.20 -21.36
N SER A 243 -37.44 -3.95 -20.23
CA SER A 243 -37.18 -4.99 -19.24
C SER A 243 -38.46 -5.45 -18.57
N SER A 244 -38.75 -6.74 -18.66
CA SER A 244 -39.86 -7.41 -17.97
C SER A 244 -39.39 -8.22 -16.76
N ALA A 245 -38.15 -8.00 -16.30
CA ALA A 245 -37.60 -8.71 -15.15
C ALA A 245 -38.45 -8.40 -13.89
N PRO A 246 -38.89 -9.41 -13.12
CA PRO A 246 -39.65 -9.17 -11.91
C PRO A 246 -38.80 -8.41 -10.90
N LEU A 247 -39.45 -7.59 -10.07
CA LEU A 247 -38.78 -6.93 -8.97
C LEU A 247 -38.23 -7.98 -7.99
N CYS A 248 -37.02 -7.75 -7.47
CA CYS A 248 -36.46 -8.57 -6.42
C CYS A 248 -37.37 -8.56 -5.18
N GLN A 249 -37.39 -9.67 -4.43
CA GLN A 249 -38.11 -9.71 -3.16
C GLN A 249 -37.41 -8.81 -2.15
N PHE A 250 -38.19 -7.94 -1.49
CA PHE A 250 -37.75 -7.26 -0.28
C PHE A 250 -38.11 -8.15 0.91
N THR A 251 -37.10 -8.84 1.45
CA THR A 251 -37.19 -9.57 2.73
C THR A 251 -36.39 -8.85 3.79
#